data_AF-A0A5K7Z7X0-F1
#
_entry.id   AF-A0A5K7Z7X0-F1
#
_cell.length_a   1.000
_cell.length_b   1.000
_cell.length_c   1.000
_cell.angle_alpha   90.00
_cell.angle_beta   90.00
_cell.angle_gamma   90.00
#
_symmetry.space_group_name_H-M   'P 1'
#
loop_
_entity.id
_entity.type
_entity.pdbx_description
1 polymer ?
#
loop_
_entity_poly.entity_id
_entity_poly.type
_entity_poly.pdbx_seq_one_letter_code
_entity_poly.pdbx_strand_id
1 'polypeptide(L)'
;MKAKNCCKTMEMELTGWKAIVYEITRKMEALPGGKREEILPNIEDLHILITEMDDRIDQIRANCTPETGMDDIKTDREAFNAAISTLRVTTEEAMKGLGGGDFGG
;
A
#
# COMPACT_ATOMS: atom_id res chain seq x y z
N MET A 1 -6.88 -3.86 14.61
CA MET A 1 -6.53 -4.30 13.25
C MET A 1 -6.97 -5.75 13.09
N LYS A 2 -7.87 -6.06 12.14
CA LYS A 2 -8.12 -7.48 11.79
C LYS A 2 -6.83 -8.01 11.16
N ALA A 3 -6.37 -9.19 11.59
CA ALA A 3 -5.10 -9.80 11.18
C ALA A 3 -4.94 -10.01 9.65
N LYS A 4 -6.02 -9.86 8.89
CA LYS A 4 -6.08 -10.04 7.43
C LYS A 4 -5.29 -9.05 6.58
N ASN A 5 -4.76 -7.94 7.13
CA ASN A 5 -3.97 -6.97 6.38
C ASN A 5 -2.52 -6.82 6.89
N CYS A 6 -2.06 -7.75 7.74
CA CYS A 6 -0.75 -7.62 8.42
C CYS A 6 0.39 -7.55 7.41
N CYS A 7 0.41 -8.46 6.43
CA CYS A 7 1.45 -8.53 5.40
C CYS A 7 1.56 -7.25 4.56
N LYS A 8 0.42 -6.75 4.06
CA LYS A 8 0.41 -5.55 3.22
C LYS A 8 0.80 -4.30 4.00
N THR A 9 0.31 -4.15 5.23
CA THR A 9 0.72 -3.03 6.09
C THR A 9 2.21 -3.11 6.39
N MET A 10 2.74 -4.28 6.75
CA MET A 10 4.17 -4.46 7.00
C MET A 10 5.01 -4.13 5.76
N GLU A 11 4.61 -4.59 4.56
CA GLU A 11 5.32 -4.27 3.32
C GLU A 11 5.32 -2.76 3.05
N MET A 12 4.16 -2.11 3.17
CA MET A 12 4.04 -0.66 2.93
C MET A 12 4.88 0.15 3.93
N GLU A 13 4.81 -0.19 5.22
CA GLU A 13 5.58 0.47 6.27
C GLU A 13 7.09 0.26 6.04
N LEU A 14 7.56 -0.97 5.83
CA LEU A 14 8.97 -1.25 5.56
C LEU A 14 9.47 -0.53 4.31
N THR A 15 8.68 -0.47 3.25
CA THR A 15 9.02 0.28 2.03
C THR A 15 9.13 1.78 2.30
N GLY A 16 8.20 2.35 3.08
CA GLY A 16 8.25 3.75 3.50
C GLY A 16 9.47 4.06 4.36
N TRP A 17 9.75 3.24 5.37
CA TRP A 17 10.92 3.39 6.22
C TRP A 17 12.22 3.26 5.43
N LYS A 18 12.31 2.32 4.49
CA LYS A 18 13.49 2.17 3.62
C LYS A 18 13.76 3.45 2.83
N ALA A 19 12.71 4.06 2.25
CA ALA A 19 12.84 5.31 1.52
C ALA A 19 13.34 6.47 2.42
N ILE A 20 12.85 6.55 3.66
CA ILE A 20 13.31 7.54 4.65
C ILE A 20 14.79 7.34 4.97
N VAL A 21 15.21 6.10 5.25
CA VAL A 21 16.60 5.78 5.57
C VAL A 21 17.51 6.08 4.38
N TYR A 22 17.12 5.68 3.16
CA TYR A 22 17.86 6.02 1.94
C TYR A 22 18.06 7.53 1.76
N GLU A 23 17.01 8.32 2.01
CA GLU A 23 17.09 9.78 1.94
C GLU A 23 18.05 10.37 2.99
N ILE A 24 18.08 9.81 4.21
CA ILE A 24 19.03 10.20 5.27
C ILE A 24 20.45 9.86 4.83
N THR A 25 20.70 8.62 4.38
CA THR A 25 22.01 8.17 3.91
C THR A 25 22.54 9.08 2.80
N ARG A 26 21.71 9.40 1.81
CA ARG A 26 22.07 10.30 0.71
C ARG A 26 22.45 11.70 1.20
N LYS A 27 21.74 12.24 2.20
CA LYS A 27 22.07 13.55 2.80
C LYS A 27 23.38 13.53 3.57
N MET A 28 23.70 12.42 4.25
CA MET A 28 24.98 12.25 4.95
C MET A 28 26.14 12.14 3.97
N GLU A 29 25.96 11.41 2.87
CA GLU A 29 26.96 11.29 1.80
C GLU A 29 27.26 12.62 1.09
N ALA A 30 26.25 13.49 0.98
CA ALA A 30 26.38 14.81 0.37
C ALA A 30 27.14 15.83 1.25
N LEU A 31 27.48 15.49 2.50
CA LEU A 31 28.23 16.40 3.37
C LEU A 31 29.67 16.58 2.87
N PRO A 32 30.16 17.83 2.74
CA PRO A 32 31.54 18.08 2.33
C PRO A 32 32.53 17.99 3.50
N GLY A 33 33.77 17.58 3.18
CA GLY A 33 34.93 17.70 4.07
C GLY A 33 35.03 16.63 5.17
N GLY A 34 35.90 16.87 6.16
CA GLY A 34 36.26 15.89 7.20
C GLY A 34 35.10 15.38 8.06
N LYS A 35 34.00 16.14 8.16
CA LYS A 35 32.77 15.67 8.84
C LYS A 35 32.15 14.45 8.18
N ARG A 36 32.31 14.29 6.86
CA ARG A 36 31.87 13.09 6.14
C ARG A 36 32.75 11.89 6.47
N GLU A 37 34.06 12.10 6.57
CA GLU A 37 35.02 11.04 6.93
C GLU A 37 34.79 10.53 8.36
N GLU A 38 34.45 11.42 9.29
CA GLU A 38 34.11 11.06 10.68
C GLU A 38 32.86 10.18 10.79
N ILE A 39 31.88 10.36 9.90
CA ILE A 39 30.62 9.61 9.91
C ILE A 39 30.57 8.46 8.91
N LEU A 40 31.65 8.25 8.12
CA LEU A 40 31.70 7.23 7.08
C LEU A 40 31.28 5.83 7.57
N PRO A 41 31.71 5.35 8.76
CA PRO A 41 31.25 4.05 9.27
C PRO A 41 29.74 3.99 9.49
N ASN A 42 29.13 5.10 9.95
CA ASN A 42 27.67 5.16 10.13
C ASN A 42 26.94 5.14 8.77
N ILE A 43 27.52 5.74 7.72
CA ILE A 43 26.95 5.69 6.37
C ILE A 43 26.97 4.25 5.83
N GLU A 44 28.06 3.51 6.07
CA GLU A 44 28.17 2.09 5.70
C GLU A 44 27.13 1.24 6.45
N ASP A 45 26.96 1.45 7.75
CA ASP A 45 25.93 0.76 8.54
C ASP A 45 24.51 1.04 8.02
N LEU A 46 24.23 2.27 7.57
CA LEU A 46 22.94 2.61 6.97
C LEU A 46 22.72 1.91 5.63
N HIS A 47 23.76 1.70 4.83
CA HIS A 47 23.65 0.91 3.59
C HIS A 47 23.37 -0.57 3.87
N ILE A 48 23.98 -1.13 4.92
CA ILE A 48 23.67 -2.49 5.38
C ILE A 48 22.20 -2.56 5.82
N LEU A 49 21.74 -1.59 6.60
CA LEU A 49 20.34 -1.53 7.04
C LEU A 49 19.36 -1.44 5.86
N ILE A 50 19.64 -0.62 4.85
CA ILE A 50 18.82 -0.52 3.63
C ILE A 50 18.72 -1.87 2.93
N THR A 51 19.83 -2.61 2.85
CA THR A 51 19.89 -3.95 2.24
C THR A 51 19.07 -4.95 3.05
N GLU A 52 19.20 -4.96 4.38
CA GLU A 52 18.38 -5.83 5.25
C GLU A 52 16.88 -5.52 5.14
N MET A 53 16.52 -4.24 4.98
CA MET A 53 15.12 -3.84 4.79
C MET A 53 14.58 -4.35 3.46
N ASP A 54 15.39 -4.34 2.40
CA ASP A 54 15.02 -4.96 1.11
C ASP A 54 14.81 -6.47 1.25
N ASP A 55 15.74 -7.17 1.87
CA ASP A 55 15.63 -8.62 2.09
C ASP A 55 14.36 -8.97 2.87
N ARG A 56 14.00 -8.16 3.88
CA ARG A 56 12.76 -8.34 4.65
C ARG A 56 11.51 -8.05 3.82
N ILE A 57 11.53 -7.04 2.96
CA ILE A 57 10.42 -6.76 2.03
C ILE A 57 10.21 -7.95 1.09
N ASP A 58 11.29 -8.51 0.54
CA ASP A 58 11.22 -9.65 -0.35
C ASP A 58 10.76 -10.93 0.38
N GLN A 59 11.19 -11.12 1.63
CA GLN A 59 10.65 -12.20 2.48
C GLN A 59 9.16 -12.03 2.77
N ILE A 60 8.68 -10.80 3.00
CA ILE A 60 7.25 -10.53 3.17
C ILE A 60 6.51 -10.91 1.89
N ARG A 61 6.98 -10.47 0.72
CA ARG A 61 6.36 -10.80 -0.57
C ARG A 61 6.35 -12.30 -0.87
N ALA A 62 7.41 -13.01 -0.52
CA ALA A 62 7.54 -14.44 -0.77
C ALA A 62 6.68 -15.29 0.18
N ASN A 63 6.56 -14.88 1.44
CA ASN A 63 5.90 -15.67 2.48
C ASN A 63 4.44 -15.26 2.73
N CYS A 64 4.03 -14.09 2.27
CA CYS A 64 2.66 -13.65 2.42
C CYS A 64 1.76 -14.28 1.37
N THR A 65 0.70 -14.92 1.84
CA THR A 65 -0.26 -15.61 1.02
C THR A 65 -1.53 -14.75 0.88
N PRO A 66 -2.36 -15.06 -0.13
CA PRO A 66 -3.75 -14.63 -0.20
C PRO A 66 -4.47 -14.49 1.14
N GLU A 67 -4.34 -15.52 1.98
CA GLU A 67 -5.03 -15.68 3.26
C GLU A 67 -4.46 -14.77 4.37
N THR A 68 -3.22 -14.30 4.22
CA THR A 68 -2.54 -13.38 5.16
C THR A 68 -2.50 -11.93 4.68
N GLY A 69 -3.08 -11.62 3.51
CA GLY A 69 -3.49 -10.25 3.16
C GLY A 69 -3.14 -9.70 1.78
N MET A 70 -2.90 -10.56 0.78
CA MET A 70 -2.69 -10.09 -0.61
C MET A 70 -3.90 -10.28 -1.54
N ASP A 71 -4.81 -11.22 -1.26
CA ASP A 71 -5.94 -11.52 -2.17
C ASP A 71 -7.25 -10.78 -1.85
N ASP A 72 -7.40 -10.24 -0.63
CA ASP A 72 -8.67 -9.64 -0.20
C ASP A 72 -9.04 -8.41 -1.04
N ILE A 73 -8.10 -7.71 -1.70
CA ILE A 73 -8.43 -6.50 -2.46
C ILE A 73 -9.08 -6.79 -3.82
N LYS A 74 -8.68 -7.85 -4.53
CA LYS A 74 -9.34 -8.17 -5.81
C LYS A 74 -10.77 -8.63 -5.57
N THR A 75 -10.94 -9.53 -4.60
CA THR A 75 -12.24 -10.04 -4.19
C THR A 75 -13.12 -8.93 -3.62
N ASP A 76 -12.59 -8.07 -2.72
CA ASP A 76 -13.35 -6.94 -2.18
C ASP A 76 -13.68 -5.91 -3.25
N ARG A 77 -12.76 -5.63 -4.20
CA ARG A 77 -13.00 -4.72 -5.32
C ARG A 77 -14.05 -5.28 -6.28
N GLU A 78 -14.02 -6.57 -6.56
CA GLU A 78 -15.00 -7.25 -7.41
C GLU A 78 -16.37 -7.29 -6.73
N ALA A 79 -16.42 -7.61 -5.44
CA ALA A 79 -17.64 -7.57 -4.63
C ALA A 79 -18.22 -6.14 -4.56
N PHE A 80 -17.36 -5.14 -4.36
CA PHE A 80 -17.77 -3.74 -4.34
C PHE A 80 -18.28 -3.27 -5.72
N ASN A 81 -17.57 -3.61 -6.81
CA ASN A 81 -18.01 -3.27 -8.17
C ASN A 81 -19.33 -3.94 -8.52
N ALA A 82 -19.52 -5.21 -8.13
CA ALA A 82 -20.78 -5.92 -8.31
C ALA A 82 -21.91 -5.21 -7.54
N ALA A 83 -21.70 -4.87 -6.26
CA ALA A 83 -22.67 -4.16 -5.44
C ALA A 83 -23.08 -2.80 -6.03
N ILE A 84 -22.12 -2.03 -6.55
CA ILE A 84 -22.40 -0.74 -7.23
C ILE A 84 -23.18 -0.94 -8.52
N SER A 85 -22.88 -1.98 -9.31
CA SER A 85 -23.64 -2.27 -10.52
C SER A 85 -25.09 -2.63 -10.20
N THR A 86 -25.32 -3.44 -9.16
CA THR A 86 -26.65 -3.80 -8.69
C THR A 86 -27.41 -2.58 -8.21
N LEU A 87 -26.78 -1.70 -7.42
CA LEU A 87 -27.36 -0.44 -6.96
C LEU A 87 -27.79 0.47 -8.12
N ARG A 88 -27.03 0.52 -9.21
CA ARG A 88 -27.40 1.28 -10.42
C ARG A 88 -28.64 0.70 -11.09
N VAL A 89 -28.67 -0.62 -11.31
CA VAL A 89 -29.81 -1.31 -11.91
C VAL A 89 -31.08 -1.11 -11.08
N THR A 90 -31.00 -1.30 -9.75
CA THR A 90 -32.16 -1.12 -8.87
C THR A 90 -32.64 0.34 -8.84
N THR A 91 -31.73 1.31 -8.94
CA THR A 91 -32.10 2.73 -9.01
C THR A 91 -32.77 3.07 -10.35
N GLU A 92 -32.27 2.53 -11.47
CA GLU A 92 -32.90 2.71 -12.79
C GLU A 92 -34.28 2.05 -12.87
N GLU A 93 -34.44 0.85 -12.32
CA GLU A 93 -35.73 0.17 -12.20
C GLU A 93 -36.71 0.95 -11.33
N ALA A 94 -36.26 1.46 -10.17
CA ALA A 94 -37.07 2.31 -9.32
C ALA A 94 -37.48 3.61 -10.03
N MET A 95 -36.56 4.25 -10.77
CA MET A 95 -36.89 5.46 -11.55
C MET A 95 -37.83 5.17 -12.72
N LYS A 96 -37.76 3.98 -13.33
CA LYS A 96 -38.72 3.55 -14.36
C LYS A 96 -40.11 3.26 -13.77
N GLY A 97 -40.16 2.70 -12.57
CA GLY A 97 -41.40 2.51 -11.82
C GLY A 97 -42.05 3.82 -11.37
N LEU A 98 -41.23 4.83 -11.03
CA LEU A 98 -41.68 6.18 -10.69
C LEU A 98 -42.00 7.04 -11.93
N GLY A 99 -41.33 6.81 -13.06
CA GLY A 99 -41.51 7.53 -14.32
C GLY A 99 -42.66 7.03 -15.21
N GLY A 100 -43.41 6.02 -14.76
CA GLY A 100 -44.63 5.53 -15.42
C GLY A 100 -45.92 6.17 -14.92
N GLY A 101 -45.84 7.10 -13.95
CA GLY A 101 -46.97 7.90 -13.51
C GLY A 101 -47.13 9.13 -14.38
N ASP A 102 -48.30 9.25 -14.99
CA ASP A 102 -48.77 10.41 -15.75
C ASP A 102 -48.61 11.72 -14.93
N PHE A 103 -47.59 12.51 -15.25
CA PHE A 103 -47.46 13.91 -14.81
C PHE A 103 -47.91 14.85 -15.94
N GLY A 104 -48.96 14.47 -16.68
CA GLY A 104 -49.59 15.28 -17.71
C GLY A 104 -51.08 15.48 -17.44
N GLY A 105 -51.43 16.52 -16.69
CA GLY A 105 -52.83 16.96 -16.50
C GLY A 105 -53.01 17.93 -15.35
#